data_AF-A0AAE7JU78-F1
#
_entry.id   AF-A0AAE7JU78-F1
#
_cell.length_a   1.000
_cell.length_b   1.000
_cell.length_c   1.000
_cell.angle_alpha   90.00
_cell.angle_beta   90.00
_cell.angle_gamma   90.00
#
_symmetry.space_group_name_H-M   'P 1'
#
loop_
_entity.id
_entity.type
_entity.pdbx_description
1 polymer ?
#
loop_
_entity_poly.entity_id
_entity_poly.type
_entity_poly.pdbx_seq_one_letter_code
_entity_poly.pdbx_strand_id
1 'polypeptide(L)'
;MELYHHTEDIYQVVRFVLTFGTLWPKASLVVFTDIINPDILSLLATQKHLSLVAKRDSVNYLLAAISAAHPTASYRSPAMRQLLLQEQRPLSGCEWRILGLMVAGANAQHAAQVIGRSYKTVCTHKLNIMRKLGLNQVGFMQLLLAFRTRYWDETAISGIHPAPPH
;
A
#
# COMPACT_ATOMS: atom_id res chain seq x y z
N MET A 1 27.94 9.67 -13.95
CA MET A 1 27.81 9.35 -12.51
C MET A 1 26.38 8.86 -12.32
N GLU A 2 26.19 7.54 -12.38
CA GLU A 2 24.86 6.93 -12.26
C GLU A 2 24.39 7.02 -10.80
N LEU A 3 23.29 7.75 -10.59
CA LEU A 3 22.70 8.08 -9.28
C LEU A 3 21.68 7.02 -8.84
N TYR A 4 21.98 5.74 -9.01
CA TYR A 4 21.13 4.66 -8.49
C TYR A 4 21.82 3.98 -7.31
N HIS A 5 21.62 4.54 -6.11
CA HIS A 5 21.94 3.83 -4.88
C HIS A 5 20.78 2.90 -4.52
N HIS A 6 21.07 1.59 -4.51
CA HIS A 6 20.19 0.43 -4.39
C HIS A 6 19.46 0.27 -3.04
N THR A 7 19.36 1.31 -2.21
CA THR A 7 18.82 1.22 -0.84
C THR A 7 18.02 2.45 -0.40
N GLU A 8 17.53 3.29 -1.32
CA GLU A 8 16.39 4.14 -0.97
C GLU A 8 15.14 3.25 -0.93
N ASP A 9 14.88 2.84 0.31
CA ASP A 9 13.89 1.89 0.76
C ASP A 9 12.53 2.19 0.11
N ILE A 10 12.19 1.45 -0.95
CA ILE A 10 10.91 1.55 -1.67
C ILE A 10 9.72 1.49 -0.69
N TYR A 11 9.93 0.88 0.47
CA TYR A 11 8.96 0.85 1.56
C TYR A 11 8.74 2.22 2.23
N GLN A 12 9.75 3.08 2.33
CA GLN A 12 9.57 4.46 2.81
C GLN A 12 8.77 5.29 1.81
N VAL A 13 9.01 5.08 0.51
CA VAL A 13 8.22 5.75 -0.55
C VAL A 13 6.77 5.28 -0.50
N VAL A 14 6.54 3.97 -0.42
CA VAL A 14 5.20 3.39 -0.26
C VAL A 14 4.53 3.91 1.00
N ARG A 15 5.23 3.89 2.14
CA ARG A 15 4.71 4.42 3.41
C ARG A 15 4.33 5.89 3.30
N PHE A 16 5.23 6.72 2.78
CA PHE A 16 5.00 8.14 2.55
C PHE A 16 3.72 8.36 1.73
N VAL A 17 3.60 7.68 0.59
CA VAL A 17 2.43 7.77 -0.29
C VAL A 17 1.15 7.33 0.43
N LEU A 18 1.20 6.24 1.20
CA LEU A 18 0.04 5.75 1.96
C LEU A 18 -0.38 6.70 3.09
N THR A 19 0.56 7.46 3.67
CA THR A 19 0.28 8.45 4.72
C THR A 19 -0.02 9.86 4.20
N PHE A 20 0.34 10.15 2.94
CA PHE A 20 0.26 11.50 2.37
C PHE A 20 -1.14 12.09 2.44
N GLY A 21 -2.16 11.31 2.04
CA GLY A 21 -3.55 11.80 2.04
C GLY A 21 -4.08 12.17 3.43
N THR A 22 -3.51 11.63 4.50
CA THR A 22 -3.85 11.99 5.88
C THR A 22 -3.17 13.30 6.29
N LEU A 23 -1.89 13.44 5.98
CA LEU A 23 -1.10 14.61 6.35
C LEU A 23 -1.46 15.86 5.54
N TRP A 24 -1.84 15.67 4.27
CA TRP A 24 -2.16 16.74 3.34
C TRP A 24 -3.44 16.44 2.53
N PRO A 25 -4.63 16.46 3.16
CA PRO A 25 -5.89 16.05 2.52
C PRO A 25 -6.31 16.94 1.35
N LYS A 26 -5.81 18.18 1.28
CA LYS A 26 -6.07 19.13 0.19
C LYS A 26 -4.99 19.13 -0.90
N ALA A 27 -3.90 18.38 -0.71
CA ALA A 27 -2.81 18.32 -1.67
C ALA A 27 -2.97 17.11 -2.61
N SER A 28 -2.39 17.23 -3.79
CA SER A 28 -2.28 16.14 -4.75
C SER A 28 -0.81 15.76 -4.90
N LEU A 29 -0.55 14.46 -5.04
CA LEU A 29 0.81 13.94 -5.16
C LEU A 29 1.05 13.45 -6.58
N VAL A 30 2.12 13.93 -7.21
CA VAL A 30 2.61 13.42 -8.49
C VAL A 30 3.93 12.70 -8.26
N VAL A 31 3.96 11.40 -8.56
CA VAL A 31 5.18 10.59 -8.45
C VAL A 31 5.75 10.33 -9.83
N PHE A 32 7.00 10.77 -10.02
CA PHE A 32 7.79 10.57 -11.22
C PHE A 32 8.83 9.46 -10.98
N THR A 33 8.60 8.28 -11.54
CA THR A 33 9.30 7.05 -11.12
C THR A 33 9.65 6.10 -12.25
N ASP A 34 10.71 5.32 -12.08
CA ASP A 34 11.06 4.17 -12.94
C ASP A 34 10.69 2.83 -12.28
N ILE A 35 9.92 2.84 -11.19
CA ILE A 35 9.39 1.61 -10.60
C ILE A 35 8.53 0.91 -11.66
N ILE A 36 8.89 -0.33 -11.98
CA ILE A 36 8.20 -1.17 -12.96
C ILE A 36 7.45 -2.33 -12.31
N ASN A 37 7.63 -2.56 -11.00
CA ASN A 37 7.01 -3.66 -10.31
C ASN A 37 5.47 -3.44 -10.27
N PRO A 38 4.68 -4.29 -10.95
CA PRO A 38 3.25 -4.09 -11.11
C PRO A 38 2.48 -4.17 -9.79
N ASP A 39 2.98 -4.90 -8.79
CA ASP A 39 2.32 -5.04 -7.48
C ASP A 39 2.48 -3.77 -6.62
N ILE A 40 3.67 -3.16 -6.68
CA ILE A 40 3.93 -1.89 -6.00
C ILE A 40 3.13 -0.78 -6.69
N LEU A 41 3.13 -0.77 -8.02
CA LEU A 41 2.35 0.21 -8.79
C LEU A 41 0.85 0.06 -8.53
N SER A 42 0.33 -1.16 -8.37
CA SER A 42 -1.08 -1.36 -8.06
C SER A 42 -1.43 -0.94 -6.63
N LEU A 43 -0.56 -1.19 -5.66
CA LEU A 43 -0.71 -0.67 -4.30
C LEU A 43 -0.76 0.87 -4.29
N LEU A 44 0.20 1.52 -4.95
CA LEU A 44 0.21 2.98 -5.10
C LEU A 44 -1.03 3.46 -5.85
N ALA A 45 -1.46 2.72 -6.87
CA ALA A 45 -2.60 3.05 -7.70
C ALA A 45 -3.93 3.14 -6.94
N THR A 46 -4.05 2.48 -5.78
CA THR A 46 -5.24 2.56 -4.92
C THR A 46 -5.52 3.95 -4.36
N GLN A 47 -4.53 4.84 -4.31
CA GLN A 47 -4.68 6.19 -3.80
C GLN A 47 -5.29 7.12 -4.86
N LYS A 48 -6.48 7.68 -4.56
CA LYS A 48 -7.23 8.52 -5.51
C LYS A 48 -6.55 9.85 -5.86
N HIS A 49 -5.75 10.39 -4.95
CA HIS A 49 -5.04 11.68 -5.08
C HIS A 49 -3.62 11.53 -5.63
N LEU A 50 -3.24 10.33 -6.09
CA LEU A 50 -1.89 10.01 -6.55
C LEU A 50 -1.83 9.86 -8.07
N SER A 51 -1.14 10.78 -8.72
CA SER A 51 -0.77 10.68 -10.13
C SER A 51 0.57 9.97 -10.29
N LEU A 52 0.66 9.03 -11.23
CA LEU A 52 1.88 8.25 -11.52
C LEU A 52 2.37 8.54 -12.94
N VAL A 53 3.65 8.90 -13.06
CA VAL A 53 4.31 9.19 -14.32
C VAL A 53 5.62 8.41 -14.39
N ALA A 54 5.81 7.66 -15.48
CA ALA A 54 7.07 6.93 -15.71
C ALA A 54 8.20 7.89 -16.09
N LYS A 55 9.43 7.71 -15.59
CA LYS A 55 10.56 8.57 -16.03
C LYS A 55 10.96 8.34 -17.48
N ARG A 56 10.68 7.14 -18.01
CA ARG A 56 10.80 6.84 -19.44
C ARG A 56 9.73 7.46 -20.33
N ASP A 57 8.64 7.98 -19.78
CA ASP A 57 7.64 8.71 -20.57
C ASP A 57 8.13 10.14 -20.86
N SER A 58 7.60 10.75 -21.92
CA SER A 58 7.88 12.16 -22.24
C SER A 58 7.56 13.07 -21.05
N VAL A 59 8.42 14.07 -20.80
CA VAL A 59 8.24 15.09 -19.76
C VAL A 59 6.92 15.85 -19.91
N ASN A 60 6.34 15.92 -21.11
CA ASN A 60 5.02 16.50 -21.34
C ASN A 60 3.91 15.81 -20.53
N TYR A 61 4.06 14.51 -20.25
CA TYR A 61 3.13 13.78 -19.39
C TYR A 61 3.28 14.12 -17.91
N LEU A 62 4.46 14.57 -17.46
CA LEU A 62 4.65 15.10 -16.11
C LEU A 62 3.89 16.43 -15.95
N LEU A 63 4.02 17.33 -16.92
CA LEU A 63 3.27 18.58 -16.95
C LEU A 63 1.75 18.31 -16.96
N ALA A 64 1.29 17.38 -17.81
CA ALA A 64 -0.12 16.99 -17.84
C ALA A 64 -0.59 16.42 -16.48
N ALA A 65 0.24 15.63 -15.80
CA ALA A 65 -0.08 15.08 -14.49
C ALA A 65 -0.20 16.15 -13.40
N ILE A 66 0.66 17.18 -13.44
CA ILE A 66 0.60 18.34 -12.53
C ILE A 66 -0.67 19.15 -12.80
N SER A 67 -0.97 19.46 -14.06
CA SER A 67 -2.18 20.22 -14.42
C SER A 67 -3.48 19.49 -14.10
N ALA A 68 -3.47 18.15 -14.17
CA ALA A 68 -4.60 17.30 -13.83
C ALA A 68 -4.64 16.89 -12.34
N ALA A 69 -3.65 17.30 -11.53
CA ALA A 69 -3.56 16.90 -10.14
C ALA A 69 -4.73 17.49 -9.34
N HIS A 70 -5.54 16.61 -8.76
CA HIS A 70 -6.70 17.02 -7.96
C HIS A 70 -6.88 16.07 -6.76
N PRO A 71 -7.37 16.52 -5.59
CA PRO A 71 -7.53 15.66 -4.41
C PRO A 71 -8.42 14.43 -4.64
N THR A 72 -9.28 14.46 -5.66
CA THR A 72 -10.23 13.39 -5.99
C THR A 72 -9.95 12.68 -7.31
N ALA A 73 -8.90 13.08 -8.05
CA ALA A 73 -8.58 12.51 -9.35
C ALA A 73 -7.09 12.17 -9.46
N SER A 74 -6.78 11.16 -10.26
CA SER A 74 -5.41 10.74 -10.53
C SER A 74 -5.13 10.67 -12.03
N TYR A 75 -3.92 11.04 -12.40
CA TYR A 75 -3.40 10.90 -13.75
C TYR A 75 -2.43 9.73 -13.84
N ARG A 76 -2.44 9.00 -14.97
CA ARG A 76 -1.48 7.92 -15.26
C ARG A 76 -0.91 8.10 -16.65
N SER A 77 0.42 8.14 -16.75
CA SER A 77 1.11 8.22 -18.04
C SER A 77 0.93 6.93 -18.88
N PRO A 78 1.18 6.95 -20.20
CA PRO A 78 0.97 5.79 -21.06
C PRO A 78 1.65 4.51 -20.58
N ALA A 79 2.95 4.57 -20.21
CA ALA A 79 3.67 3.40 -19.73
C ALA A 79 3.10 2.88 -18.39
N MET A 80 2.66 3.80 -17.51
CA MET A 80 2.02 3.41 -16.24
C MET A 80 0.68 2.73 -16.48
N ARG A 81 -0.14 3.20 -17.44
CA ARG A 81 -1.38 2.52 -17.82
C ARG A 81 -1.11 1.12 -18.34
N GLN A 82 -0.12 0.94 -19.21
CA GLN A 82 0.25 -0.38 -19.73
C GLN A 82 0.69 -1.34 -18.64
N LEU A 83 1.52 -0.88 -17.69
CA LEU A 83 1.96 -1.70 -16.56
C LEU A 83 0.79 -2.10 -15.64
N LEU A 84 -0.15 -1.19 -15.41
CA LEU A 84 -1.33 -1.45 -14.59
C LEU A 84 -2.39 -2.34 -15.27
N LEU A 85 -2.33 -2.47 -16.60
CA LEU A 85 -3.20 -3.38 -17.37
C LEU A 85 -2.72 -4.85 -17.32
N GLN A 86 -1.48 -5.12 -16.89
CA GLN A 86 -1.01 -6.49 -16.72
C GLN A 86 -1.84 -7.21 -15.65
N GLU A 87 -2.17 -8.48 -15.89
CA GLU A 87 -3.05 -9.28 -15.01
C GLU A 87 -2.58 -9.26 -13.56
N GLN A 88 -3.25 -8.45 -12.76
CA GLN A 88 -3.14 -8.47 -11.32
C GLN A 88 -3.81 -9.75 -10.82
N ARG A 89 -3.12 -10.55 -10.01
CA ARG A 89 -3.77 -11.63 -9.26
C ARG A 89 -4.28 -11.05 -7.96
N PRO A 90 -5.56 -10.63 -7.86
CA PRO A 90 -6.05 -10.02 -6.65
C PRO A 90 -5.89 -10.96 -5.46
N LEU A 91 -5.80 -10.34 -4.28
CA LEU A 91 -5.99 -11.04 -3.02
C LEU A 91 -7.38 -11.69 -3.03
N SER A 92 -7.44 -12.97 -2.72
CA SER A 92 -8.68 -13.70 -2.51
C SER A 92 -9.37 -13.22 -1.22
N GLY A 93 -10.66 -13.51 -1.05
CA GLY A 93 -11.38 -13.13 0.17
C GLY A 93 -10.76 -13.66 1.46
N CYS A 94 -10.18 -14.88 1.43
CA CYS A 94 -9.44 -15.43 2.57
C CYS A 94 -8.17 -14.64 2.87
N GLU A 95 -7.42 -14.29 1.82
CA GLU A 95 -6.18 -13.50 1.95
C GLU A 95 -6.46 -12.09 2.47
N TRP A 96 -7.56 -11.46 2.04
CA TRP A 96 -8.03 -10.20 2.61
C TRP A 96 -8.37 -10.31 4.10
N ARG A 97 -9.08 -11.36 4.52
CA ARG A 97 -9.36 -11.58 5.96
C ARG A 97 -8.07 -11.75 6.76
N ILE A 98 -7.11 -12.54 6.26
CA ILE A 98 -5.82 -12.75 6.94
C ILE A 98 -5.04 -11.44 7.04
N LEU A 99 -4.97 -10.66 5.95
CA LEU A 99 -4.31 -9.36 5.95
C LEU A 99 -4.97 -8.41 6.96
N GLY A 100 -6.30 -8.34 6.99
CA GLY A 100 -7.06 -7.51 7.93
C GLY A 100 -6.80 -7.88 9.40
N LEU A 101 -6.78 -9.17 9.73
CA LEU A 101 -6.43 -9.66 11.08
C LEU A 101 -5.00 -9.26 11.46
N MET A 102 -4.04 -9.40 10.54
CA MET A 102 -2.65 -9.02 10.79
C MET A 102 -2.49 -7.50 10.96
N VAL A 103 -3.23 -6.70 10.20
CA VAL A 103 -3.31 -5.24 10.40
C VAL A 103 -3.86 -4.96 11.79
N ALA A 104 -4.90 -5.65 12.25
CA ALA A 104 -5.48 -5.49 13.59
C ALA A 104 -4.58 -5.95 14.75
N GLY A 105 -3.40 -6.52 14.49
CA GLY A 105 -2.48 -6.96 15.55
C GLY A 105 -2.28 -8.48 15.62
N ALA A 106 -3.09 -9.28 14.93
CA ALA A 106 -3.02 -10.73 15.02
C ALA A 106 -1.70 -11.26 14.46
N ASN A 107 -1.04 -12.14 15.23
CA ASN A 107 0.02 -12.98 14.69
C ASN A 107 -0.59 -14.17 13.89
N ALA A 108 0.24 -14.92 13.19
CA ALA A 108 -0.22 -16.03 12.34
C ALA A 108 -0.95 -17.15 13.11
N GLN A 109 -0.62 -17.35 14.39
CA GLN A 109 -1.28 -18.35 15.23
C GLN A 109 -2.68 -17.90 15.64
N HIS A 110 -2.83 -16.64 16.04
CA HIS A 110 -4.14 -16.06 16.34
C HIS A 110 -5.02 -15.99 15.08
N ALA A 111 -4.46 -15.59 13.94
CA ALA A 111 -5.19 -15.60 12.67
C ALA A 111 -5.65 -17.02 12.27
N ALA A 112 -4.84 -18.05 12.53
CA ALA A 112 -5.21 -19.45 12.29
C ALA A 112 -6.41 -19.89 13.12
N GLN A 113 -6.45 -19.51 14.39
CA GLN A 113 -7.60 -19.76 15.27
C GLN A 113 -8.87 -19.05 14.76
N VAL A 114 -8.77 -17.77 14.40
CA VAL A 114 -9.93 -16.97 13.94
C VAL A 114 -10.45 -17.41 12.56
N ILE A 115 -9.57 -17.83 11.66
CA ILE A 115 -9.95 -18.30 10.31
C ILE A 115 -10.41 -19.77 10.35
N GLY A 116 -10.15 -20.52 11.43
CA GLY A 116 -10.47 -21.95 11.54
C GLY A 116 -9.60 -22.81 10.62
N ARG A 117 -8.32 -22.47 10.48
CA ARG A 117 -7.35 -23.17 9.60
C ARG A 117 -6.07 -23.49 10.35
N SER A 118 -5.27 -24.41 9.81
CA SER A 118 -3.97 -24.73 10.40
C SER A 118 -3.02 -23.52 10.33
N TYR A 119 -2.10 -23.43 11.30
CA TYR A 119 -1.01 -22.45 11.29
C TYR A 119 -0.24 -22.46 9.96
N LYS A 120 0.08 -23.66 9.45
CA LYS A 120 0.78 -23.85 8.18
C LYS A 120 -0.01 -23.25 7.00
N THR A 121 -1.32 -23.43 6.96
CA THR A 121 -2.19 -22.85 5.93
C THR A 121 -2.17 -21.32 5.96
N VAL A 122 -2.26 -20.71 7.15
CA VAL A 122 -2.19 -19.25 7.29
C VAL A 122 -0.81 -18.72 6.89
N CYS A 123 0.28 -19.40 7.24
CA CYS A 123 1.62 -19.05 6.78
C CYS A 123 1.75 -19.10 5.24
N THR A 124 1.17 -20.10 4.59
CA THR A 124 1.12 -20.18 3.13
C THR A 124 0.32 -19.02 2.53
N HIS A 125 -0.84 -18.69 3.09
CA HIS A 125 -1.61 -17.53 2.64
C HIS A 125 -0.85 -16.22 2.86
N LYS A 126 -0.17 -16.03 4.00
CA LYS A 126 0.72 -14.90 4.23
C LYS A 126 1.80 -14.79 3.16
N LEU A 127 2.45 -15.91 2.80
CA LEU A 127 3.45 -15.91 1.73
C LEU A 127 2.83 -15.58 0.37
N ASN A 128 1.63 -16.06 0.09
CA ASN A 128 0.91 -15.73 -1.14
C ASN A 128 0.48 -14.26 -1.19
N ILE A 129 0.04 -13.69 -0.07
CA ILE A 129 -0.22 -12.26 0.08
C ILE A 129 1.04 -11.47 -0.24
N MET A 130 2.17 -11.81 0.41
CA MET A 130 3.45 -11.17 0.17
C MET A 130 3.87 -11.27 -1.30
N ARG A 131 3.74 -12.43 -1.92
CA ARG A 131 4.07 -12.62 -3.35
C ARG A 131 3.17 -11.81 -4.27
N LYS A 132 1.86 -11.77 -4.01
CA LYS A 132 0.88 -11.00 -4.79
C LYS A 132 1.01 -9.49 -4.61
N LEU A 133 1.59 -9.06 -3.50
CA LEU A 133 1.86 -7.65 -3.21
C LEU A 133 3.31 -7.25 -3.53
N GLY A 134 4.13 -8.18 -4.05
CA GLY A 134 5.54 -7.94 -4.32
C GLY A 134 6.37 -7.58 -3.08
N LEU A 135 5.95 -8.02 -1.89
CA LEU A 135 6.56 -7.65 -0.61
C LEU A 135 7.48 -8.76 -0.08
N ASN A 136 8.62 -8.37 0.46
CA ASN A 136 9.41 -9.23 1.35
C ASN A 136 8.87 -9.14 2.80
N GLN A 137 9.43 -9.93 3.72
CA GLN A 137 8.98 -9.96 5.12
C GLN A 137 9.05 -8.58 5.80
N VAL A 138 10.07 -7.77 5.50
CA VAL A 138 10.23 -6.41 6.05
C VAL A 138 9.15 -5.49 5.50
N GLY A 139 8.98 -5.47 4.16
CA GLY A 139 7.95 -4.69 3.48
C GLY A 139 6.53 -5.05 3.92
N PHE A 140 6.28 -6.32 4.19
CA PHE A 140 5.01 -6.78 4.75
C PHE A 140 4.77 -6.20 6.15
N MET A 141 5.77 -6.21 7.04
CA MET A 141 5.65 -5.62 8.37
C MET A 141 5.43 -4.10 8.31
N GLN A 142 6.12 -3.40 7.41
CA GLN A 142 5.94 -1.96 7.19
C GLN A 142 4.54 -1.65 6.64
N LEU A 143 4.02 -2.48 5.73
CA LEU A 143 2.64 -2.37 5.24
C LEU A 143 1.65 -2.49 6.40
N LEU A 144 1.80 -3.53 7.24
CA LEU A 144 0.92 -3.71 8.41
C LEU A 144 0.96 -2.49 9.34
N LEU A 145 2.15 -1.92 9.58
CA LEU A 145 2.32 -0.74 10.40
C LEU A 145 1.63 0.49 9.79
N ALA A 146 1.80 0.72 8.49
CA ALA A 146 1.18 1.84 7.78
C ALA A 146 -0.35 1.80 7.85
N PHE A 147 -0.96 0.60 7.79
CA PHE A 147 -2.39 0.46 7.98
C PHE A 147 -2.83 0.62 9.44
N ARG A 148 -2.03 0.17 10.42
CA ARG A 148 -2.35 0.39 11.85
C ARG A 148 -2.42 1.87 12.21
N THR A 149 -1.50 2.67 11.70
CA THR A 149 -1.52 4.13 11.89
C THR A 149 -2.75 4.81 11.28
N ARG A 150 -3.45 4.15 10.34
CA ARG A 150 -4.67 4.65 9.72
C ARG A 150 -5.96 4.24 10.46
N TYR A 151 -5.94 3.12 11.17
CA TYR A 151 -7.12 2.58 11.88
C TYR A 151 -7.17 2.91 13.39
N TRP A 152 -6.11 3.47 13.97
CA TRP A 152 -6.12 3.90 15.37
C TRP A 152 -6.78 5.28 15.58
N ASP A 153 -6.82 6.15 14.56
CA ASP A 153 -7.44 7.47 14.69
C ASP A 153 -8.99 7.44 14.66
N GLU A 154 -9.61 6.40 14.09
CA GLU A 154 -11.09 6.30 14.08
C GLU A 154 -11.67 5.75 15.38
N THR A 155 -10.92 4.90 16.12
CA THR A 155 -11.35 4.40 17.44
C THR A 155 -10.93 5.29 18.61
N ALA A 156 -9.93 6.16 18.43
CA ALA A 156 -9.55 7.13 19.45
C ALA A 156 -10.55 8.31 19.59
N ILE A 157 -11.43 8.52 18.60
CA ILE A 157 -12.40 9.63 18.59
C ILE A 157 -13.82 9.18 19.01
N SER A 158 -14.09 7.88 19.13
CA SER A 158 -15.36 7.37 19.67
C SER A 158 -15.12 6.54 20.93
N GLY A 159 -15.36 7.18 22.08
CA GLY A 159 -14.94 6.71 23.40
C GLY A 159 -15.42 5.30 23.79
N ILE A 160 -14.48 4.51 24.27
CA ILE A 160 -14.74 3.41 25.21
C ILE A 160 -13.64 3.46 26.28
N HIS A 161 -14.03 3.89 27.48
CA HIS A 161 -13.24 3.83 28.69
C HIS A 161 -13.26 2.38 29.22
N PRO A 162 -12.13 1.65 29.32
CA PRO A 162 -12.08 0.55 30.27
C PRO A 162 -11.84 1.16 31.65
N ALA A 163 -12.72 0.87 32.60
CA ALA A 163 -12.54 1.26 34.00
C ALA A 163 -11.24 0.64 34.56
N PRO A 164 -10.48 1.34 35.41
CA PRO A 164 -9.29 0.77 36.03
C PRO A 164 -9.70 -0.31 37.05
N PRO A 165 -8.90 -1.38 37.21
CA PRO A 165 -9.17 -2.41 38.19
C PRO A 165 -8.94 -1.88 39.62
N HIS A 166 -9.88 -2.14 40.51
CA HIS A 166 -9.66 -2.23 41.95
C HIS A 166 -9.36 -3.68 42.32
#